data_AF-A0A528LL59-F1
#
_entry.id   AF-A0A528LL59-F1
#
_cell.length_a   1.000
_cell.length_b   1.000
_cell.length_c   1.000
_cell.angle_alpha   90.00
_cell.angle_beta   90.00
_cell.angle_gamma   90.00
#
_symmetry.space_group_name_H-M   'P 1'
#
loop_
_entity.id
_entity.type
_entity.pdbx_description
1 polymer ?
#
loop_
_entity_poly.entity_id
_entity_poly.type
_entity_poly.pdbx_seq_one_letter_code
_entity_poly.pdbx_strand_id
1 'polypeptide(L)' 'IRLRITLLSMEDKGPGQYLMKAANTVEIEGEKKPALTAETLVMLYERRRRRAGA' A
#
# COMPACT_ATOMS: atom_id res chain seq x y z
N ILE A 1 -12.91 -15.17 -1.72
CA ILE A 1 -12.09 -14.27 -0.87
C ILE A 1 -11.88 -12.97 -1.63
N ARG A 2 -12.15 -11.81 -1.02
CA ARG A 2 -12.03 -10.48 -1.64
C ARG A 2 -11.28 -9.54 -0.72
N LEU A 3 -10.38 -8.72 -1.28
CA LEU A 3 -9.70 -7.64 -0.57
C LEU A 3 -10.23 -6.29 -1.07
N ARG A 4 -10.67 -5.44 -0.14
CA ARG A 4 -10.94 -4.01 -0.38
C ARG A 4 -9.80 -3.19 0.21
N ILE A 5 -9.27 -2.27 -0.59
CA ILE A 5 -8.21 -1.36 -0.16
C ILE A 5 -8.68 0.08 -0.35
N THR A 6 -8.47 0.91 0.66
CA THR A 6 -8.63 2.37 0.57
C THR A 6 -7.29 3.02 0.89
N LEU A 7 -6.76 3.84 -0.02
CA LEU A 7 -5.61 4.69 0.26
C LEU A 7 -6.01 5.76 1.28
N LEU A 8 -5.31 5.80 2.43
CA LEU A 8 -5.58 6.75 3.51
C LEU A 8 -4.66 7.97 3.41
N SER A 9 -3.37 7.75 3.22
CA SER A 9 -2.39 8.82 3.02
C SER A 9 -1.23 8.37 2.14
N MET A 10 -0.60 9.36 1.52
CA MET A 10 0.64 9.22 0.77
C MET A 10 1.52 10.40 1.19
N GLU A 11 2.59 10.11 1.91
CA GLU A 11 3.48 11.13 2.48
C GLU A 11 4.83 11.12 1.76
N ASP A 12 5.30 12.29 1.31
CA ASP A 12 6.66 12.47 0.84
C ASP A 12 7.64 12.34 2.02
N LYS A 13 8.61 11.44 1.91
CA LYS A 13 9.64 11.17 2.92
C LYS A 13 11.06 11.52 2.43
N GLY A 14 11.18 12.19 1.30
CA GLY A 14 12.44 12.59 0.68
C GLY A 14 12.54 12.14 -0.79
N PRO A 15 13.65 12.46 -1.47
CA PRO A 15 13.81 12.23 -2.90
C PRO A 15 13.48 10.79 -3.34
N GLY A 16 12.35 10.64 -4.05
CA GLY A 16 11.84 9.37 -4.55
C GLY A 16 11.39 8.38 -3.46
N GLN A 17 11.05 8.84 -2.25
CA GLN A 17 10.58 8.01 -1.15
C GLN A 17 9.20 8.46 -0.70
N TYR A 18 8.25 7.52 -0.66
CA TYR A 18 6.88 7.81 -0.25
C TYR A 18 6.37 6.80 0.75
N LEU A 19 5.86 7.26 1.89
CA LEU A 19 5.17 6.40 2.85
C LEU A 19 3.68 6.39 2.53
N MET A 20 3.19 5.24 2.10
CA MET A 20 1.78 4.99 1.83
C MET A 20 1.12 4.33 3.05
N LYS A 21 -0.04 4.83 3.45
CA LYS A 21 -0.92 4.18 4.42
C LYS A 21 -2.22 3.75 3.73
N ALA A 22 -2.63 2.50 3.92
CA ALA A 22 -3.86 1.97 3.35
C ALA A 22 -4.70 1.21 4.39
N ALA A 23 -6.01 1.33 4.32
CA ALA A 23 -6.95 0.49 5.05
C ALA A 23 -7.28 -0.75 4.19
N ASN A 24 -7.16 -1.93 4.78
CA ASN A 24 -7.36 -3.21 4.14
C ASN A 24 -8.48 -3.97 4.86
N THR A 25 -9.46 -4.46 4.10
CA THR A 25 -10.51 -5.35 4.61
C THR A 25 -10.61 -6.58 3.72
N VAL A 26 -10.40 -7.77 4.30
CA VAL A 26 -10.54 -9.06 3.62
C VAL A 26 -11.85 -9.71 4.02
N GLU A 27 -12.65 -10.07 3.02
CA GLU A 27 -13.96 -10.72 3.17
C GLU A 27 -13.93 -12.11 2.56
N ILE A 28 -14.70 -13.02 3.17
CA ILE A 28 -14.94 -14.37 2.66
C ILE A 28 -16.44 -14.50 2.40
N GLU A 29 -16.81 -15.06 1.25
CA GLU A 29 -18.21 -15.26 0.90
C GLU A 29 -18.87 -16.22 1.89
N GLY A 30 -20.07 -15.87 2.35
CA GLY A 30 -20.80 -16.64 3.37
C GLY A 30 -20.41 -16.31 4.82
N GLU A 31 -19.29 -15.64 5.06
CA GLU A 31 -18.86 -15.22 6.40
C GLU A 31 -19.39 -13.84 6.77
N LYS A 32 -19.94 -13.71 7.98
CA LYS A 32 -20.51 -12.43 8.47
C LYS A 32 -19.45 -11.43 8.96
N LYS A 33 -18.28 -11.92 9.36
CA LYS A 33 -17.19 -11.09 9.89
C LYS A 33 -16.03 -11.07 8.90
N PRO A 34 -15.37 -9.90 8.70
CA PRO A 34 -14.16 -9.85 7.90
C PRO A 34 -13.10 -10.80 8.46
N ALA A 35 -12.36 -11.46 7.56
CA ALA A 35 -11.23 -12.30 7.92
C ALA A 35 -10.02 -11.46 8.37
N LEU A 36 -9.92 -10.22 7.87
CA LEU A 36 -8.90 -9.25 8.29
C LEU A 36 -9.42 -7.83 8.14
N THR A 37 -9.14 -7.00 9.14
CA THR A 37 -9.19 -5.54 9.06
C THR A 37 -7.86 -5.02 9.58
N ALA A 38 -7.12 -4.29 8.74
CA ALA A 38 -5.81 -3.77 9.11
C ALA A 38 -5.51 -2.44 8.43
N GLU A 39 -4.59 -1.67 9.03
CA GLU A 39 -3.92 -0.57 8.35
C GLU A 39 -2.52 -1.03 7.93
N THR A 40 -2.19 -0.91 6.65
CA THR A 40 -0.89 -1.29 6.10
C THR A 40 -0.07 -0.05 5.80
N LEU A 41 1.21 -0.08 6.20
CA LEU A 41 2.21 0.93 5.83
C LEU A 41 3.19 0.34 4.81
N VAL A 42 3.43 1.07 3.71
CA VAL A 42 4.36 0.68 2.66
C VAL A 42 5.28 1.84 2.33
N MET A 43 6.59 1.63 2.41
CA MET A 43 7.57 2.58 1.88
C MET A 43 7.82 2.26 0.40
N LEU A 44 7.43 3.19 -0.47
CA LEU A 44 7.64 3.13 -1.90
C LEU A 44 8.92 3.89 -2.25
N TYR A 45 9.75 3.30 -3.11
CA TYR A 45 10.95 3.92 -3.65
C TYR A 45 10.80 4.06 -5.15
N GLU A 46 11.02 5.26 -5.69
CA GLU A 46 11.07 5.48 -7.12
C GLU A 46 12.17 4.62 -7.75
N ARG A 47 11.86 4.09 -8.93
CA ARG A 47 12.84 3.33 -9.70
C ARG A 47 14.02 4.25 -10.04
N ARG A 48 15.20 3.93 -9.50
CA ARG A 48 16.45 4.58 -9.92
C ARG A 48 16.58 4.42 -11.43
N ARG A 49 16.54 5.51 -12.19
CA ARG A 49 16.94 5.47 -13.59
C ARG A 49 18.42 5.09 -13.62
N ARG A 50 18.74 3.95 -14.26
CA ARG A 50 20.14 3.62 -14.57
C ARG A 50 20.65 4.79 -15.41
N ARG A 51 21.73 5.47 -14.98
CA ARG A 51 22.39 6.47 -15.84
C ARG A 51 22.72 5.78 -17.16
N ALA A 52 22.12 6.25 -18.25
CA ALA A 52 22.59 5.92 -19.58
C ALA A 52 23.90 6.68 -19.78
N GLY A 53 25.01 5.96 -19.94
CA GLY A 53 26.33 6.52 -20.23
C GLY A 53 27.18 6.85 -19.00
N ALA A 54 28.18 6.00 -18.77
CA ALA A 54 29.50 6.41 -18.33
C ALA A 54 30.48 5.80 -19.34
#